data_AF-A0A0L8IW40-F1
#
_entry.id   AF-A0A0L8IW40-F1
#
_cell.length_a   1.000
_cell.length_b   1.000
_cell.length_c   1.000
_cell.angle_alpha   90.00
_cell.angle_beta   90.00
_cell.angle_gamma   90.00
#
_symmetry.space_group_name_H-M   'P 1'
#
loop_
_entity.id
_entity.type
_entity.pdbx_description
1 polymer ?
#
loop_
_entity_poly.entity_id
_entity_poly.type
_entity_poly.pdbx_seq_one_letter_code
_entity_poly.pdbx_strand_id
1 'polypeptide(L)'
;MPEEQQPKAAQWPDGETMTAHCPNCETPATVDIVNVRKWEMTWRPVDCDNCFAEFELSADGTTALMLAPAAQSSARGRELLNTTIHFDPDASKNAPYTTAVEILLGGVGRLMFPDGTEQFVDDDAEPALIYSPRLQPDALERFCEEHMDRYERFHEEHEAQLAGFERIAMDAFW
;
A
#
# COMPACT_ATOMS: atom_id res chain seq x y z
N MET A 1 14.17 -0.01 -48.65
CA MET A 1 14.01 0.09 -47.19
C MET A 1 12.56 0.50 -46.96
N PRO A 2 11.76 -0.20 -46.13
CA PRO A 2 10.38 0.20 -45.91
C PRO A 2 10.35 1.53 -45.15
N GLU A 3 9.54 2.47 -45.62
CA GLU A 3 9.24 3.70 -44.90
C GLU A 3 8.58 3.34 -43.57
N GLU A 4 9.28 3.56 -42.46
CA GLU A 4 8.66 3.65 -41.14
C GLU A 4 7.67 4.82 -41.18
N GLN A 5 6.39 4.48 -41.29
CA GLN A 5 5.29 5.44 -41.19
C GLN A 5 5.36 6.06 -39.80
N GLN A 6 5.86 7.29 -39.72
CA GLN A 6 5.78 8.09 -38.50
C GLN A 6 4.32 8.11 -38.03
N PRO A 7 4.03 7.78 -36.76
CA PRO A 7 2.66 7.78 -36.27
C PRO A 7 2.11 9.20 -36.42
N LYS A 8 1.06 9.33 -37.23
CA LYS A 8 0.34 10.57 -37.44
C LYS A 8 -0.12 11.08 -36.07
N ALA A 9 0.24 12.32 -35.72
CA ALA A 9 -0.17 12.94 -34.46
C ALA A 9 -1.69 12.76 -34.26
N ALA A 10 -2.08 12.24 -33.10
CA ALA A 10 -3.48 11.95 -32.80
C ALA A 10 -4.27 13.27 -32.71
N GLN A 11 -5.36 13.37 -33.48
CA GLN A 11 -6.24 14.54 -33.46
C GLN A 11 -7.30 14.37 -32.37
N TRP A 12 -6.95 14.78 -31.16
CA TRP A 12 -7.91 14.85 -30.05
C TRP A 12 -9.02 15.88 -30.35
N PRO A 13 -10.29 15.59 -29.99
CA PRO A 13 -11.40 16.52 -30.23
C PRO A 13 -11.16 17.82 -29.47
N ASP A 14 -11.70 18.95 -29.95
CA ASP A 14 -11.60 20.25 -29.27
C ASP A 14 -12.30 20.24 -27.89
N GLY A 15 -11.87 21.13 -26.98
CA GLY A 15 -12.42 21.24 -25.61
C GLY A 15 -11.45 20.79 -24.52
N GLU A 16 -11.91 20.78 -23.27
CA GLU A 16 -11.12 20.37 -22.10
C GLU A 16 -11.36 18.92 -21.70
N THR A 17 -12.50 18.34 -22.11
CA THR A 17 -12.93 17.00 -21.70
C THR A 17 -13.47 16.18 -22.86
N MET A 18 -13.49 14.86 -22.68
CA MET A 18 -14.09 13.87 -23.58
C MET A 18 -14.82 12.79 -22.76
N THR A 19 -15.96 12.31 -23.23
CA THR A 19 -16.61 11.15 -22.62
C THR A 19 -15.96 9.86 -23.11
N ALA A 20 -15.61 8.97 -22.18
CA ALA A 20 -15.13 7.62 -22.48
C ALA A 20 -16.01 6.59 -21.77
N HIS A 21 -16.15 5.40 -22.33
CA HIS A 21 -16.81 4.27 -21.67
C HIS A 21 -15.78 3.28 -21.15
N CYS A 22 -15.89 2.93 -19.87
CA CYS A 22 -15.03 1.91 -19.28
C CYS A 22 -15.21 0.58 -20.03
N PRO A 23 -14.13 -0.03 -20.58
CA PRO A 23 -14.24 -1.29 -21.32
C PRO A 23 -14.59 -2.49 -20.42
N ASN A 24 -14.54 -2.34 -19.09
CA ASN A 24 -14.88 -3.39 -18.13
C ASN A 24 -16.36 -3.35 -17.67
N CYS A 25 -16.89 -2.16 -17.38
CA CYS A 25 -18.24 -2.02 -16.78
C CYS A 25 -19.17 -1.05 -17.53
N GLU A 26 -18.74 -0.55 -18.69
CA GLU A 26 -19.48 0.36 -19.58
C GLU A 26 -19.87 1.72 -18.97
N THR A 27 -19.52 1.97 -17.71
CA THR A 27 -19.82 3.23 -17.02
C THR A 27 -19.16 4.39 -17.77
N PRO A 28 -19.92 5.43 -18.13
CA PRO A 28 -19.36 6.61 -18.77
C PRO A 28 -18.51 7.41 -17.77
N ALA A 29 -17.35 7.86 -18.20
CA ALA A 29 -16.45 8.74 -17.46
C ALA A 29 -16.18 10.01 -18.26
N THR A 30 -16.18 11.15 -17.57
CA THR A 30 -15.72 12.43 -18.15
C THR A 30 -14.22 12.53 -17.95
N VAL A 31 -13.46 12.57 -19.04
CA VAL A 31 -12.00 12.48 -19.03
C VAL A 31 -11.40 13.80 -19.48
N ASP A 32 -10.50 14.39 -18.69
CA ASP A 32 -9.79 15.62 -19.07
C ASP A 32 -8.78 15.37 -20.22
N ILE A 33 -8.89 16.10 -21.30
CA ILE A 33 -8.00 15.99 -22.48
C ILE A 33 -7.14 17.24 -22.68
N VAL A 34 -6.94 18.04 -21.62
CA VAL A 34 -6.12 19.26 -21.69
C VAL A 34 -4.65 18.92 -21.97
N ASN A 35 -4.12 17.88 -21.31
CA ASN A 35 -2.69 17.56 -21.38
C ASN A 35 -2.31 16.72 -22.61
N VAL A 36 -3.25 15.97 -23.19
CA VAL A 36 -2.94 15.07 -24.32
C VAL A 36 -2.50 15.83 -25.56
N ARG A 37 -3.03 17.03 -25.82
CA ARG A 37 -2.56 17.89 -26.92
C ARG A 37 -1.23 18.56 -26.60
N LYS A 38 -1.07 19.05 -25.36
CA LYS A 38 0.16 19.71 -24.90
C LYS A 38 1.37 18.79 -24.97
N TRP A 39 1.16 17.49 -24.76
CA TRP A 39 2.22 16.47 -24.74
C TRP A 39 2.20 15.56 -25.97
N GLU A 40 1.44 15.91 -27.01
CA GLU A 40 1.35 15.16 -28.27
C GLU A 40 1.07 13.65 -28.07
N MET A 41 0.25 13.32 -27.08
CA MET A 41 -0.05 11.93 -26.73
C MET A 41 -1.03 11.30 -27.73
N THR A 42 -0.86 10.01 -28.03
CA THR A 42 -1.80 9.24 -28.86
C THR A 42 -2.92 8.58 -28.06
N TRP A 43 -2.69 8.38 -26.76
CA TRP A 43 -3.64 7.83 -25.79
C TRP A 43 -3.39 8.47 -24.41
N ARG A 44 -4.32 8.29 -23.46
CA ARG A 44 -4.08 8.58 -22.04
C ARG A 44 -4.67 7.52 -21.12
N PRO A 45 -4.06 7.26 -19.95
CA PRO A 45 -4.65 6.39 -18.94
C PRO A 45 -5.87 7.08 -18.29
N VAL A 46 -6.86 6.26 -17.93
CA VAL A 46 -8.10 6.63 -17.27
C VAL A 46 -8.45 5.57 -16.23
N ASP A 47 -8.79 6.02 -15.03
CA ASP A 47 -9.29 5.16 -13.95
C ASP A 47 -10.82 5.24 -13.92
N CYS A 48 -11.49 4.09 -13.86
CA CYS A 48 -12.95 4.04 -13.74
C CYS A 48 -13.36 4.14 -12.27
N ASP A 49 -14.05 5.23 -11.90
CA ASP A 49 -14.54 5.43 -10.52
C ASP A 49 -15.54 4.37 -10.04
N ASN A 50 -16.21 3.66 -10.94
CA ASN A 50 -17.23 2.67 -10.59
C ASN A 50 -16.66 1.27 -10.34
N CYS A 51 -15.71 0.83 -11.16
CA CYS A 51 -15.17 -0.53 -11.09
C CYS A 51 -13.67 -0.58 -10.86
N PHE A 52 -13.01 0.56 -10.63
CA PHE A 52 -11.56 0.69 -10.38
C PHE A 52 -10.66 0.04 -11.44
N ALA A 53 -11.16 -0.13 -12.66
CA ALA A 53 -10.39 -0.58 -13.79
C ALA A 53 -9.60 0.59 -14.40
N GLU A 54 -8.35 0.33 -14.76
CA GLU A 54 -7.49 1.23 -15.52
C GLU A 54 -7.60 0.89 -17.01
N PHE A 55 -7.80 1.90 -17.86
CA PHE A 55 -7.91 1.72 -19.29
C PHE A 55 -7.28 2.88 -20.06
N GLU A 56 -6.86 2.61 -21.28
CA GLU A 56 -6.39 3.63 -22.23
C GLU A 56 -7.59 4.25 -22.94
N LEU A 57 -7.58 5.57 -23.10
CA LEU A 57 -8.45 6.31 -24.00
C LEU A 57 -7.62 6.84 -25.18
N SER A 58 -8.06 6.59 -26.41
CA SER A 58 -7.47 7.15 -27.62
C SER A 58 -8.27 8.36 -28.14
N ALA A 59 -7.64 9.16 -29.00
CA ALA A 59 -8.26 10.37 -29.58
C ALA A 59 -9.54 10.11 -30.40
N ASP A 60 -9.69 8.91 -30.95
CA ASP A 60 -10.89 8.48 -31.68
C ASP A 60 -12.03 7.99 -30.76
N GLY A 61 -11.83 8.05 -29.44
CA GLY A 61 -12.77 7.61 -28.42
C GLY A 61 -12.71 6.11 -28.12
N THR A 62 -11.81 5.35 -28.77
CA THR A 62 -11.62 3.94 -28.45
C THR A 62 -10.99 3.77 -27.07
N THR A 63 -11.43 2.73 -26.36
CA THR A 63 -10.90 2.37 -25.04
C THR A 63 -10.32 0.97 -25.04
N ALA A 64 -9.20 0.78 -24.34
CA ALA A 64 -8.53 -0.51 -24.19
C ALA A 64 -8.26 -0.79 -22.71
N LEU A 65 -8.74 -1.93 -22.22
CA LEU A 65 -8.56 -2.31 -20.82
C LEU A 65 -7.08 -2.63 -20.54
N MET A 66 -6.49 -1.97 -19.55
CA MET A 66 -5.12 -2.27 -19.08
C MET A 66 -5.16 -3.19 -17.86
N LEU A 67 -5.94 -2.79 -16.85
CA LEU A 67 -6.07 -3.49 -15.59
C LEU A 67 -7.53 -3.45 -15.15
N ALA A 68 -8.05 -4.56 -14.68
CA ALA A 68 -9.34 -4.60 -13.98
C ALA A 68 -9.11 -5.24 -12.60
N PRO A 69 -9.84 -4.81 -11.57
CA PRO A 69 -9.85 -5.54 -10.31
C PRO A 69 -10.25 -6.98 -10.54
N ALA A 70 -9.71 -7.87 -9.71
CA ALA A 70 -10.12 -9.27 -9.74
C ALA A 70 -11.64 -9.36 -9.57
N ALA A 71 -12.30 -10.12 -10.45
CA ALA A 71 -13.75 -10.34 -10.39
C ALA A 71 -14.21 -10.93 -9.04
N GLN A 72 -13.29 -11.51 -8.29
CA GLN A 72 -13.50 -11.98 -6.93
C GLN A 72 -12.32 -11.59 -6.05
N SER A 73 -12.62 -11.02 -4.88
CA SER A 73 -11.63 -10.83 -3.82
C SER A 73 -11.07 -12.17 -3.35
N SER A 74 -9.76 -12.23 -3.08
CA SER A 74 -9.14 -13.40 -2.48
C SER A 74 -9.67 -13.62 -1.05
N ALA A 75 -9.47 -14.82 -0.48
CA ALA A 75 -9.84 -15.08 0.91
C ALA A 75 -9.20 -14.06 1.87
N ARG A 76 -7.89 -13.79 1.73
CA ARG A 76 -7.16 -12.75 2.48
C ARG A 76 -7.75 -11.36 2.25
N GLY A 77 -8.10 -11.01 1.01
CA GLY A 77 -8.72 -9.72 0.70
C GLY A 77 -10.10 -9.53 1.35
N ARG A 78 -10.91 -10.59 1.42
CA ARG A 78 -12.21 -10.56 2.12
C ARG A 78 -12.05 -10.43 3.63
N GLU A 79 -11.03 -11.06 4.19
CA GLU A 79 -10.69 -10.94 5.60
C GLU A 79 -10.31 -9.50 5.93
N LEU A 80 -9.38 -8.91 5.17
CA LEU A 80 -8.94 -7.52 5.35
C LEU A 80 -10.07 -6.49 5.25
N LEU A 81 -11.03 -6.68 4.32
CA LEU A 81 -12.20 -5.79 4.21
C LEU A 81 -13.12 -5.81 5.44
N ASN A 82 -13.05 -6.87 6.26
CA ASN A 82 -13.81 -6.99 7.49
C ASN A 82 -12.98 -6.62 8.73
N THR A 83 -11.71 -6.29 8.56
CA THR A 83 -10.84 -5.84 9.66
C THR A 83 -11.09 -4.36 9.93
N THR A 84 -11.52 -4.04 11.15
CA THR A 84 -11.61 -2.64 11.60
C THR A 84 -10.21 -2.07 11.76
N ILE A 85 -9.85 -1.08 10.93
CA ILE A 85 -8.61 -0.32 11.10
C ILE A 85 -8.86 0.78 12.14
N HIS A 86 -8.16 0.72 13.26
CA HIS A 86 -8.17 1.76 14.28
C HIS A 86 -6.90 2.62 14.14
N PHE A 87 -7.07 3.88 13.73
CA PHE A 87 -5.98 4.85 13.69
C PHE A 87 -6.07 5.79 14.90
N ASP A 88 -5.09 5.72 15.79
CA ASP A 88 -4.95 6.62 16.93
C ASP A 88 -3.66 7.44 16.79
N PRO A 89 -3.73 8.70 16.33
CA PRO A 89 -2.56 9.54 16.14
C PRO A 89 -1.91 9.98 17.48
N ASP A 90 -2.61 9.80 18.60
CA ASP A 90 -2.17 10.22 19.93
C ASP A 90 -1.69 9.06 20.80
N ALA A 91 -1.79 7.81 20.32
CA ALA A 91 -1.40 6.61 21.05
C ALA A 91 0.03 6.70 21.61
N SER A 92 0.94 7.31 20.87
CA SER A 92 2.34 7.52 21.27
C SER A 92 2.53 8.35 22.55
N LYS A 93 1.55 9.19 22.91
CA LYS A 93 1.57 9.96 24.17
C LYS A 93 1.34 9.07 25.39
N ASN A 94 0.60 7.98 25.21
CA ASN A 94 0.19 7.08 26.28
C ASN A 94 1.03 5.80 26.31
N ALA A 95 1.70 5.47 25.20
CA ALA A 95 2.51 4.27 25.05
C ALA A 95 3.86 4.58 24.34
N PRO A 96 4.73 5.40 24.95
CA PRO A 96 5.99 5.84 24.34
C PRO A 96 6.99 4.71 24.09
N TYR A 97 7.03 3.67 24.92
CA TYR A 97 8.02 2.59 24.82
C TYR A 97 7.65 1.58 23.73
N THR A 98 6.38 1.18 23.60
CA THR A 98 5.93 0.41 22.43
C THR A 98 6.17 1.21 21.15
N THR A 99 5.89 2.52 21.14
CA THR A 99 6.21 3.38 19.99
C THR A 99 7.71 3.41 19.68
N ALA A 100 8.57 3.48 20.70
CA ALA A 100 10.02 3.44 20.50
C ALA A 100 10.47 2.09 19.92
N VAL A 101 9.92 0.97 20.40
CA VAL A 101 10.21 -0.36 19.88
C VAL A 101 9.77 -0.50 18.42
N GLU A 102 8.60 0.01 18.03
CA GLU A 102 8.15 0.05 16.62
C GLU A 102 9.22 0.71 15.73
N ILE A 103 9.78 1.84 16.18
CA ILE A 103 10.83 2.56 15.45
C ILE A 103 12.15 1.78 15.41
N LEU A 104 12.59 1.25 16.54
CA LEU A 104 13.85 0.49 16.66
C LEU A 104 13.84 -0.78 15.80
N LEU A 105 12.67 -1.40 15.62
CA LEU A 105 12.47 -2.56 14.75
C LEU A 105 12.30 -2.18 13.26
N GLY A 106 12.50 -0.92 12.88
CA GLY A 106 12.38 -0.49 11.47
C GLY A 106 10.94 -0.31 11.00
N GLY A 107 10.00 -0.04 11.92
CA GLY A 107 8.59 0.18 11.62
C GLY A 107 7.72 -1.07 11.72
N VAL A 108 8.21 -2.16 12.32
CA VAL A 108 7.39 -3.35 12.59
C VAL A 108 6.26 -2.99 13.54
N GLY A 109 5.02 -3.18 13.07
CA GLY A 109 3.82 -2.89 13.84
C GLY A 109 3.47 -3.97 14.86
N ARG A 110 2.44 -3.69 15.66
CA ARG A 110 1.81 -4.65 16.56
C ARG A 110 0.59 -5.28 15.91
N LEU A 111 0.46 -6.59 16.01
CA LEU A 111 -0.79 -7.28 15.74
C LEU A 111 -1.68 -7.22 16.98
N MET A 112 -2.93 -6.78 16.79
CA MET A 112 -3.96 -6.85 17.82
C MET A 112 -4.80 -8.11 17.63
N PHE A 113 -4.90 -8.93 18.66
CA PHE A 113 -5.65 -10.18 18.63
C PHE A 113 -7.09 -9.99 19.12
N PRO A 114 -8.03 -10.92 18.79
CA PRO A 114 -9.43 -10.79 19.20
C PRO A 114 -9.69 -10.72 20.71
N ASP A 115 -8.75 -11.16 21.55
CA ASP A 115 -8.82 -11.04 23.02
C ASP A 115 -8.24 -9.73 23.57
N GLY A 116 -7.89 -8.79 22.69
CA GLY A 116 -7.35 -7.47 23.02
C GLY A 116 -5.88 -7.44 23.37
N THR A 117 -5.18 -8.59 23.32
CA THR A 117 -3.73 -8.62 23.48
C THR A 117 -3.01 -8.18 22.20
N GLU A 118 -1.78 -7.71 22.35
CA GLU A 118 -0.92 -7.21 21.29
C GLU A 118 0.43 -7.94 21.28
N GLN A 119 1.06 -8.00 20.11
CA GLN A 119 2.39 -8.57 19.92
C GLN A 119 3.10 -7.91 18.74
N PHE A 120 4.41 -7.67 18.86
CA PHE A 120 5.25 -7.27 17.74
C PHE A 120 5.54 -8.46 16.84
N VAL A 121 5.04 -8.40 15.60
CA VAL A 121 5.18 -9.47 14.61
C VAL A 121 5.38 -8.85 13.23
N ASP A 122 6.37 -9.34 12.49
CA ASP A 122 6.46 -9.16 11.05
C ASP A 122 5.83 -10.39 10.39
N ASP A 123 4.57 -10.24 9.95
CA ASP A 123 3.76 -11.29 9.35
C ASP A 123 3.90 -11.39 7.83
N ASP A 124 4.68 -10.48 7.23
CA ASP A 124 5.09 -10.56 5.82
C ASP A 124 6.29 -11.49 5.61
N ALA A 125 6.98 -11.88 6.69
CA ALA A 125 8.01 -12.93 6.66
C ALA A 125 7.39 -14.33 6.67
N GLU A 126 8.02 -15.28 5.97
CA GLU A 126 7.71 -16.71 6.07
C GLU A 126 8.95 -17.51 6.55
N PRO A 127 8.95 -18.04 7.79
CA PRO A 127 7.93 -17.88 8.84
C PRO A 127 7.92 -16.45 9.42
N ALA A 128 6.79 -16.07 10.03
CA ALA A 128 6.64 -14.77 10.68
C ALA A 128 7.71 -14.57 11.78
N LEU A 129 8.26 -13.35 11.86
CA LEU A 129 9.25 -13.00 12.87
C LEU A 129 8.55 -12.36 14.07
N ILE A 130 8.86 -12.86 15.27
CA ILE A 130 8.22 -12.44 16.52
C ILE A 130 9.25 -11.70 17.36
N TYR A 131 8.90 -10.52 17.85
CA TYR A 131 9.82 -9.64 18.59
C TYR A 131 9.40 -9.37 20.03
N SER A 132 8.21 -9.79 20.44
CA SER A 132 7.72 -9.64 21.82
C SER A 132 6.86 -10.83 22.26
N PRO A 133 6.64 -11.02 23.57
CA PRO A 133 5.51 -11.85 24.03
C PRO A 133 4.17 -11.21 23.63
N ARG A 134 3.12 -12.03 23.58
CA ARG A 134 1.74 -11.57 23.39
C ARG A 134 1.14 -11.17 24.74
N LEU A 135 0.87 -9.88 24.93
CA LEU A 135 0.49 -9.30 26.22
C LEU A 135 -0.67 -8.30 26.07
N GLN A 136 -1.32 -7.94 27.17
CA GLN A 136 -2.25 -6.80 27.18
C GLN A 136 -1.47 -5.49 26.93
N PRO A 137 -2.08 -4.45 26.33
CA PRO A 137 -1.37 -3.22 25.92
C PRO A 137 -0.51 -2.60 27.04
N ASP A 138 -1.07 -2.38 28.23
CA ASP A 138 -0.34 -1.83 29.39
C ASP A 138 0.81 -2.74 29.86
N ALA A 139 0.66 -4.06 29.71
CA ALA A 139 1.70 -5.01 30.06
C ALA A 139 2.80 -5.06 29.00
N LEU A 140 2.44 -4.93 27.72
CA LEU A 140 3.39 -4.84 26.62
C LEU A 140 4.20 -3.55 26.69
N GLU A 141 3.56 -2.43 27.05
CA GLU A 141 4.23 -1.15 27.28
C GLU A 141 5.31 -1.24 28.37
N ARG A 142 4.96 -1.82 29.53
CA ARG A 142 5.94 -2.06 30.60
C ARG A 142 7.04 -3.04 30.20
N PHE A 143 6.70 -4.08 29.44
CA PHE A 143 7.70 -5.02 28.92
C PHE A 143 8.70 -4.29 28.00
N CYS A 144 8.23 -3.39 27.14
CA CYS A 144 9.09 -2.59 26.28
C CYS A 144 9.96 -1.61 27.09
N GLU A 145 9.40 -0.99 28.14
CA GLU A 145 10.15 -0.15 29.07
C GLU A 145 11.29 -0.93 29.76
N GLU A 146 10.99 -2.12 30.29
CA GLU A 146 11.93 -2.95 31.04
C GLU A 146 13.08 -3.53 30.18
N HIS A 147 12.85 -3.68 28.87
CA HIS A 147 13.77 -4.33 27.94
C HIS A 147 14.27 -3.42 26.81
N MET A 148 14.21 -2.10 26.99
CA MET A 148 14.60 -1.15 25.95
C MET A 148 16.05 -1.36 25.48
N ASP A 149 16.95 -1.71 26.40
CA ASP A 149 18.35 -2.01 26.12
C ASP A 149 18.56 -3.14 25.09
N ARG A 150 17.60 -4.09 25.03
CA ARG A 150 17.63 -5.20 24.07
C ARG A 150 17.31 -4.71 22.68
N TYR A 151 16.29 -3.88 22.54
CA TYR A 151 15.85 -3.34 21.26
C TYR A 151 16.81 -2.30 20.71
N GLU A 152 17.36 -1.43 21.57
CA GLU A 152 18.38 -0.44 21.19
C GLU A 152 19.62 -1.14 20.62
N ARG A 153 20.15 -2.15 21.32
CA ARG A 153 21.29 -2.91 20.82
C ARG A 153 20.98 -3.67 19.53
N PHE A 154 19.81 -4.29 19.43
CA PHE A 154 19.41 -4.96 18.19
C PHE A 154 19.37 -3.97 17.02
N HIS A 155 18.83 -2.78 17.24
CA HIS A 155 18.83 -1.72 16.25
C HIS A 155 20.25 -1.28 15.88
N GLU A 156 21.11 -1.01 16.85
CA GLU A 156 22.50 -0.62 16.60
C GLU A 156 23.29 -1.68 15.81
N GLU A 157 23.05 -2.97 16.09
CA GLU A 157 23.68 -4.09 15.38
C GLU A 157 23.16 -4.26 13.94
N HIS A 158 21.95 -3.77 13.63
CA HIS A 158 21.25 -4.01 12.37
C HIS A 158 20.76 -2.75 11.64
N GLU A 159 21.22 -1.56 12.03
CA GLU A 159 20.72 -0.26 11.55
C GLU A 159 20.72 -0.17 10.01
N ALA A 160 21.81 -0.60 9.38
CA ALA A 160 21.95 -0.55 7.92
C ALA A 160 20.98 -1.50 7.21
N GLN A 161 20.75 -2.70 7.76
CA GLN A 161 19.80 -3.68 7.23
C GLN A 161 18.36 -3.19 7.37
N LEU A 162 18.01 -2.66 8.54
CA LEU A 162 16.69 -2.09 8.80
C LEU A 162 16.40 -0.90 7.88
N ALA A 163 17.38 -0.01 7.67
CA ALA A 163 17.27 1.09 6.70
C ALA A 163 17.12 0.61 5.25
N GLY A 164 17.60 -0.60 4.94
CA GLY A 164 17.42 -1.30 3.67
C GLY A 164 16.10 -2.07 3.54
N PHE A 165 15.21 -1.98 4.54
CA PHE A 165 13.97 -2.77 4.64
C PHE A 165 14.20 -4.29 4.68
N GLU A 166 15.37 -4.73 5.16
CA GLU A 166 15.62 -6.14 5.39
C GLU A 166 14.90 -6.61 6.67
N ARG A 167 14.42 -7.87 6.64
CA ARG A 167 13.72 -8.51 7.76
C ARG A 167 14.71 -9.35 8.55
N ILE A 168 14.98 -8.98 9.79
CA ILE A 168 16.04 -9.60 10.60
C ILE A 168 15.40 -10.27 11.82
N ALA A 169 15.64 -11.57 12.00
CA ALA A 169 15.16 -12.30 13.16
C ALA A 169 15.86 -11.81 14.44
N MET A 170 15.10 -11.70 15.53
CA MET A 170 15.62 -11.45 16.87
C MET A 170 15.49 -12.71 17.71
N ASP A 171 16.53 -13.04 18.49
CA ASP A 171 16.45 -14.12 19.46
C ASP A 171 15.45 -13.78 20.57
N ALA A 172 14.57 -14.73 20.90
CA ALA A 172 13.61 -14.54 21.98
C ALA A 172 14.31 -14.43 23.34
N PHE A 173 13.94 -13.42 24.12
CA PHE A 173 14.52 -13.12 25.44
C PHE A 173 13.48 -13.02 26.57
N TRP A 174 12.23 -13.33 26.26
CA TRP A 174 11.08 -13.35 27.18
C TRP A 174 10.71 -14.76 27.63
#